data_AF-N6TGZ4-F1
#
_entry.id   AF-N6TGZ4-F1
#
_cell.length_a   1.000
_cell.length_b   1.000
_cell.length_c   1.000
_cell.angle_alpha   90.00
_cell.angle_beta   90.00
_cell.angle_gamma   90.00
#
_symmetry.space_group_name_H-M   'P 1'
#
loop_
_entity.id
_entity.type
_entity.pdbx_description
1 polymer ?
#
loop_
_entity_poly.entity_id
_entity_poly.type
_entity_poly.pdbx_seq_one_letter_code
_entity_poly.pdbx_strand_id
1 'polypeptide(L)'
;MLQSVSSQPSVPWTLWTLLIALSRMLVTVGGGYTDSNVLHIGGIFPIGGQAGWQGGQACMPAARLALEDVNARKDLLPGYVLKLHSNDSE
;
A
#
# COMPACT_ATOMS: atom_id res chain seq x y z
N MET A 1 -28.74 18.39 -60.18
CA MET A 1 -29.33 17.38 -59.29
C MET A 1 -28.30 17.13 -58.19
N LEU A 2 -28.69 17.43 -56.95
CA LEU A 2 -27.80 17.79 -55.84
C LEU A 2 -27.00 16.61 -55.28
N GLN A 3 -25.84 16.96 -54.72
CA GLN A 3 -24.76 16.11 -54.26
C GLN A 3 -25.19 15.06 -53.22
N SER A 4 -24.76 13.82 -53.45
CA SER A 4 -24.75 12.73 -52.47
C SER A 4 -23.74 13.06 -51.36
N VAL A 5 -24.22 13.70 -50.29
CA VAL A 5 -23.46 13.90 -49.05
C VAL A 5 -23.38 12.56 -48.32
N SER A 6 -22.18 11.97 -48.30
CA SER A 6 -21.88 10.78 -47.50
C SER A 6 -21.82 11.14 -46.02
N SER A 7 -22.72 10.57 -45.24
CA SER A 7 -22.83 10.71 -43.80
C SER A 7 -21.66 10.01 -43.11
N GLN A 8 -20.62 10.76 -42.75
CA GLN A 8 -19.55 10.30 -41.87
C GLN A 8 -20.07 10.31 -40.42
N PRO A 9 -19.98 9.21 -39.63
CA PRO A 9 -20.33 9.25 -38.22
C PRO A 9 -19.23 9.97 -37.44
N SER A 10 -19.46 11.24 -37.09
CA SER A 10 -18.59 11.97 -36.18
C SER A 10 -18.80 11.43 -34.76
N VAL A 11 -17.85 10.63 -34.29
CA VAL A 11 -17.84 10.20 -32.89
C VAL A 11 -17.67 11.46 -32.02
N PRO A 12 -18.63 11.80 -31.15
CA PRO A 12 -18.55 13.00 -30.35
C PRO A 12 -17.38 12.88 -29.36
N TRP A 13 -16.70 13.99 -29.10
CA TRP A 13 -15.61 14.13 -28.13
C TRP A 13 -15.95 13.55 -26.74
N THR A 14 -17.24 13.41 -26.42
CA THR A 14 -17.76 12.78 -25.20
C THR A 14 -17.43 11.28 -25.10
N LEU A 15 -17.27 10.57 -26.23
CA LEU A 15 -16.87 9.15 -26.20
C LEU A 15 -15.41 9.01 -25.72
N TRP A 16 -14.54 9.93 -26.15
CA TRP A 16 -13.14 9.95 -25.74
C TRP A 16 -12.98 10.33 -24.26
N THR A 17 -13.77 11.29 -23.76
CA THR A 17 -13.75 11.62 -22.33
C THR A 17 -14.26 10.47 -21.47
N LEU A 18 -15.29 9.73 -21.92
CA LEU A 18 -15.77 8.54 -21.23
C LEU A 18 -14.75 7.40 -21.24
N LEU A 19 -14.06 7.17 -22.36
CA LEU A 19 -12.99 6.16 -22.43
C LEU A 19 -11.80 6.51 -21.53
N ILE A 20 -11.43 7.80 -21.44
CA ILE A 20 -10.36 8.25 -20.54
C ILE A 20 -10.82 8.18 -19.07
N ALA A 21 -12.06 8.53 -18.77
CA ALA A 21 -12.59 8.40 -17.41
C ALA A 21 -12.65 6.93 -16.97
N LEU A 22 -13.07 6.03 -17.87
CA LEU A 22 -13.15 4.59 -17.62
C LEU A 22 -11.77 3.95 -17.47
N SER A 23 -10.77 4.38 -18.25
CA SER A 23 -9.40 3.90 -18.09
C SER A 23 -8.77 4.32 -16.75
N ARG A 24 -9.06 5.54 -16.28
CA ARG A 24 -8.64 6.00 -14.94
C ARG A 24 -9.32 5.24 -13.80
N MET A 25 -10.59 4.87 -13.97
CA MET A 25 -11.34 4.03 -13.03
C MET A 25 -10.77 2.60 -12.94
N LEU A 26 -10.26 2.06 -14.07
CA LEU A 26 -9.70 0.71 -14.10
C LEU A 26 -8.31 0.62 -13.43
N VAL A 27 -7.49 1.68 -13.56
CA VAL A 27 -6.12 1.71 -12.99
C VAL A 27 -6.14 1.75 -11.45
N THR A 28 -7.24 2.11 -10.81
CA THR A 28 -7.32 2.22 -9.33
C THR A 28 -7.50 0.87 -8.61
N VAL A 29 -7.74 -0.23 -9.34
CA VAL A 29 -8.08 -1.54 -8.74
C VAL A 29 -6.93 -2.57 -8.83
N GLY A 30 -5.85 -2.28 -9.53
CA GLY A 30 -4.80 -3.25 -9.88
C GLY A 30 -3.60 -3.35 -8.92
N GLY A 31 -3.81 -3.45 -7.61
CA GLY A 31 -2.74 -3.77 -6.66
C GLY A 31 -2.61 -5.29 -6.46
N GLY A 32 -1.90 -5.97 -7.37
CA GLY A 32 -1.70 -7.42 -7.29
C GLY A 32 -0.94 -7.83 -6.03
N TYR A 33 -1.52 -8.73 -5.24
CA TYR A 33 -0.86 -9.37 -4.10
C TYR A 33 0.15 -10.41 -4.61
N THR A 34 1.43 -10.05 -4.64
CA THR A 34 2.52 -11.01 -4.74
C THR A 34 3.00 -11.33 -3.32
N ASP A 35 3.09 -12.60 -2.95
CA ASP A 35 3.65 -13.10 -1.66
C ASP A 35 5.05 -12.53 -1.31
N SER A 36 5.72 -11.88 -2.27
CA SER A 36 7.01 -11.20 -2.13
C SER A 36 6.98 -9.83 -1.45
N ASN A 37 5.82 -9.27 -1.09
CA ASN A 37 5.74 -7.92 -0.51
C ASN A 37 5.78 -7.90 1.03
N VAL A 38 6.55 -8.80 1.65
CA VAL A 38 6.76 -8.76 3.10
C VAL A 38 7.96 -7.86 3.40
N LEU A 39 7.73 -6.76 4.11
CA LEU A 39 8.78 -5.85 4.53
C LEU A 39 9.27 -6.25 5.93
N HIS A 40 10.52 -6.70 6.00
CA HIS A 40 11.15 -7.13 7.24
C HIS A 40 11.90 -5.98 7.90
N ILE A 41 11.61 -5.73 9.18
CA ILE A 41 12.29 -4.73 10.00
C ILE A 41 12.91 -5.40 11.22
N GLY A 42 14.13 -4.98 11.57
CA GLY A 42 14.85 -5.45 12.75
C GLY A 42 14.71 -4.46 13.91
N GLY A 43 14.52 -4.96 15.13
CA GLY A 43 14.48 -4.15 16.34
C GLY A 43 15.35 -4.77 17.45
N ILE A 44 16.13 -3.93 18.10
CA ILE A 44 16.90 -4.27 19.29
C ILE A 44 16.18 -3.66 20.49
N PHE A 45 15.78 -4.51 21.43
CA PHE A 45 15.09 -4.07 22.65
C PHE A 45 15.92 -4.51 23.85
N PRO A 46 16.51 -3.59 24.63
CA PRO A 46 17.24 -3.95 25.84
C PRO A 46 16.24 -4.37 26.92
N ILE A 47 16.11 -5.68 27.11
CA ILE A 47 15.17 -6.30 28.08
C ILE A 47 15.89 -6.58 29.40
N GLY A 48 17.18 -6.94 29.36
CA GLY A 48 17.98 -7.40 30.51
C GLY A 48 19.13 -6.50 30.97
N GLY A 49 19.32 -5.32 30.37
CA GLY A 49 20.55 -4.53 30.56
C GLY A 49 20.84 -4.11 32.00
N GLN A 50 22.08 -4.34 32.45
CA GLN A 50 22.59 -4.01 33.78
C GLN A 50 22.76 -2.49 34.02
N ALA A 51 22.69 -1.67 32.98
CA ALA A 51 22.91 -0.22 33.01
C ALA A 51 21.65 0.64 33.23
N GLY A 52 20.57 0.07 33.80
CA GLY A 52 19.44 0.82 34.35
C GLY A 52 18.38 1.33 33.34
N TRP A 53 18.57 1.16 32.04
CA TRP A 53 17.54 1.46 31.02
C TRP A 53 16.89 0.16 30.50
N GLN A 54 15.80 -0.25 31.14
CA GLN A 54 14.95 -1.39 30.70
C GLN A 54 13.82 -0.95 29.75
N GLY A 55 14.07 0.09 28.95
CA GLY A 55 13.05 0.65 28.05
C GLY A 55 12.53 -0.36 27.01
N GLY A 56 13.28 -1.42 26.71
CA GLY A 56 12.83 -2.48 25.81
C GLY A 56 11.57 -3.22 26.31
N GLN A 57 11.35 -3.28 27.63
CA GLN A 57 10.18 -3.93 28.23
C GLN A 57 8.86 -3.30 27.78
N ALA A 58 8.85 -1.96 27.66
CA ALA A 58 7.68 -1.21 27.20
C ALA A 58 7.72 -0.96 25.68
N CYS A 59 8.91 -0.73 25.11
CA CYS A 59 9.05 -0.41 23.70
C CYS A 59 8.82 -1.61 22.77
N MET A 60 9.13 -2.84 23.18
CA MET A 60 8.85 -4.04 22.37
C MET A 60 7.33 -4.27 22.18
N PRO A 61 6.50 -4.29 23.23
CA PRO A 61 5.05 -4.43 23.04
C PRO A 61 4.45 -3.21 22.34
N ALA A 62 4.95 -1.99 22.60
CA ALA A 62 4.52 -0.81 21.87
C ALA A 62 4.81 -0.91 20.36
N ALA A 63 6.00 -1.40 19.98
CA ALA A 63 6.35 -1.62 18.59
C ALA A 63 5.49 -2.71 17.93
N ARG A 64 5.16 -3.79 18.65
CA ARG A 64 4.24 -4.83 18.16
C ARG A 64 2.84 -4.29 17.89
N LEU A 65 2.27 -3.53 18.83
CA LEU A 65 0.96 -2.90 18.67
C LEU A 65 0.94 -1.92 17.48
N ALA A 66 1.99 -1.11 17.34
CA ALA A 66 2.12 -0.21 16.20
C ALA A 66 2.20 -0.97 14.87
N LEU A 67 2.88 -2.12 14.80
CA LEU A 67 2.90 -2.96 13.59
C LEU A 67 1.52 -3.52 13.24
N GLU A 68 0.77 -3.96 14.24
CA GLU A 68 -0.59 -4.48 14.05
C GLU A 68 -1.49 -3.40 13.46
N ASP A 69 -1.45 -2.17 14.02
CA ASP A 69 -2.22 -1.03 13.53
C ASP A 69 -1.85 -0.64 12.09
N VAL A 70 -0.57 -0.67 11.74
CA VAL A 70 -0.12 -0.33 10.38
C VAL A 70 -0.55 -1.40 9.37
N ASN A 71 -0.44 -2.68 9.72
CA ASN A 71 -0.84 -3.79 8.84
C ASN A 71 -2.37 -3.91 8.67
N ALA A 72 -3.14 -3.45 9.67
CA ALA A 72 -4.60 -3.37 9.60
C ALA A 72 -5.06 -2.29 8.60
N ARG A 73 -4.30 -1.18 8.51
CA ARG A 73 -4.58 -0.04 7.62
C ARG A 73 -4.05 -0.26 6.21
N LYS A 74 -4.95 -0.67 5.30
CA LYS A 74 -4.63 -0.93 3.88
C LYS A 74 -4.30 0.33 3.06
N ASP A 75 -4.59 1.50 3.60
CA ASP A 75 -4.27 2.82 3.04
C ASP A 75 -2.80 3.22 3.26
N LEU A 76 -2.12 2.67 4.27
CA LEU A 76 -0.72 3.04 4.57
C LEU A 76 0.28 2.33 3.67
N LEU A 77 0.14 1.00 3.57
CA LEU A 77 1.08 0.14 2.86
C LEU A 77 0.30 -0.83 1.95
N PRO A 78 -0.31 -0.31 0.88
CA PRO A 78 -1.11 -1.13 -0.02
C PRO A 78 -0.23 -2.21 -0.67
N GLY A 79 -0.64 -3.46 -0.51
CA GLY A 79 0.06 -4.61 -1.07
C GLY A 79 1.30 -5.06 -0.30
N TYR A 80 1.65 -4.45 0.85
CA TYR A 80 2.77 -4.87 1.70
C TYR A 80 2.32 -5.31 3.09
N VAL A 81 3.12 -6.20 3.72
CA VAL A 81 2.92 -6.64 5.11
C VAL A 81 4.23 -6.47 5.88
N LEU A 82 4.19 -5.73 6.98
CA LEU A 82 5.34 -5.55 7.87
C LEU A 82 5.53 -6.76 8.79
N LYS A 83 6.77 -7.20 8.95
CA LYS A 83 7.17 -8.18 9.98
C LYS A 83 8.36 -7.65 10.78
N LEU A 84 8.20 -7.59 12.09
CA LEU A 84 9.26 -7.22 13.02
C LEU A 84 9.99 -8.44 13.53
N HIS A 85 11.31 -8.45 13.34
CA HIS A 85 12.24 -9.37 14.00
C HIS A 85 12.88 -8.65 15.17
N SER A 86 12.47 -9.00 16.39
CA SER A 86 13.05 -8.48 17.62
C SER A 86 14.09 -9.46 18.17
N ASN A 87 15.30 -8.98 18.47
CA ASN A 87 16.31 -9.75 19.20
C ASN A 87 16.64 -9.05 20.53
N ASP A 88 16.92 -9.83 21.57
CA ASP A 88 17.51 -9.31 22.80
C ASP A 88 18.98 -8.98 22.52
N SER A 89 19.49 -7.86 23.01
CA SER A 89 20.85 -7.39 22.69
C SER A 89 21.77 -7.31 23.90
N GLU A 90 21.34 -7.93 25.00
CA GLU A 90 22.08 -8.09 26.25
C GLU A 90 22.29 -9.58 26.52
#